data_AF-A0A956KSB6-F1
#
_entry.id   AF-A0A956KSB6-F1
#
_cell.length_a   1.000
_cell.length_b   1.000
_cell.length_c   1.000
_cell.angle_alpha   90.00
_cell.angle_beta   90.00
_cell.angle_gamma   90.00
#
_symmetry.space_group_name_H-M   'P 1'
#
loop_
_entity.id
_entity.type
_entity.pdbx_description
1 polymer ?
#
loop_
_entity_poly.entity_id
_entity_poly.type
_entity_poly.pdbx_seq_one_letter_code
_entity_poly.pdbx_strand_id
1 'polypeptide(L)'
;MSKPPPSGLTRRGLFRSLGTAGTAAAVLAGCEKSPPDTQAPPQPGSIDAAGAFGLRPAPLEFTLDGKAISVQAEARTTLLELLRLDLDVTGTKLVCDRGSCGACMVMVDGVARNSCMLLAHDVAGASVTTVAGLAAAGELSPLQAAFVAHDALQCGFCTSGMLISATALLQRKQGAKLEAG
;
A
#
# COMPACT_ATOMS: atom_id res chain seq x y z
N MET A 1 -12.15 15.68 54.66
CA MET A 1 -12.05 16.76 53.66
C MET A 1 -12.60 16.22 52.35
N SER A 2 -13.89 16.45 52.07
CA SER A 2 -14.56 15.92 50.87
C SER A 2 -14.37 16.88 49.71
N LYS A 3 -13.83 16.38 48.60
CA LYS A 3 -13.60 17.13 47.36
C LYS A 3 -14.94 17.35 46.62
N PRO A 4 -15.25 18.55 46.11
CA PRO A 4 -16.49 18.80 45.40
C PRO A 4 -16.51 18.08 44.03
N PRO A 5 -17.70 17.71 43.53
CA PRO A 5 -17.82 17.04 42.23
C PRO A 5 -17.45 18.00 41.08
N PRO A 6 -16.87 17.49 39.98
CA PRO A 6 -16.44 18.33 38.87
C PRO A 6 -17.64 18.93 38.13
N SER A 7 -17.69 20.26 38.09
CA SER A 7 -18.62 21.04 37.27
C SER A 7 -18.10 21.12 35.84
N GLY A 8 -18.64 20.31 34.93
CA GLY A 8 -18.32 20.39 33.51
C GLY A 8 -19.06 19.35 32.67
N LEU A 9 -19.49 19.74 31.48
CA LEU A 9 -20.11 18.85 30.50
C LEU A 9 -19.14 17.70 30.17
N THR A 10 -19.56 16.48 30.44
CA THR A 10 -18.76 15.29 30.10
C THR A 10 -18.98 14.91 28.64
N ARG A 11 -17.96 14.34 27.99
CA ARG A 11 -18.06 13.76 26.63
C ARG A 11 -19.26 12.82 26.47
N ARG A 12 -19.63 12.13 27.55
CA ARG A 12 -20.76 11.19 27.61
C ARG A 12 -22.13 11.89 27.70
N GLY A 13 -22.19 13.12 28.21
CA GLY A 13 -23.38 13.97 28.21
C GLY A 13 -23.68 14.55 26.83
N LEU A 14 -22.64 14.90 26.06
CA LEU A 14 -22.76 15.43 24.70
C LEU A 14 -23.33 14.39 23.70
N PHE A 15 -22.97 13.12 23.85
CA PHE A 15 -23.53 12.04 23.01
C PHE A 15 -24.99 11.70 23.32
N ARG A 16 -25.54 12.16 24.46
CA ARG A 16 -26.95 11.99 24.81
C ARG A 16 -27.86 13.13 24.33
N SER A 17 -27.30 14.26 23.89
CA SER A 17 -28.08 15.44 23.47
C SER A 17 -28.32 15.56 21.96
N LEU A 18 -27.84 14.61 21.14
CA LEU A 18 -28.07 14.61 19.68
C LEU A 18 -29.22 13.71 19.21
N GLY A 19 -29.94 13.04 20.11
CA GLY A 19 -31.08 12.20 19.76
C GLY A 19 -32.41 12.83 20.16
N THR A 20 -32.88 13.84 19.42
CA THR A 20 -34.31 14.19 19.19
C THR A 20 -34.45 15.59 18.56
N ALA A 21 -34.35 15.69 17.23
CA ALA A 21 -34.91 16.75 16.37
C ALA A 21 -34.63 16.36 14.91
N GLY A 22 -35.54 16.32 13.94
CA GLY A 22 -36.97 16.46 13.91
C GLY A 22 -37.47 15.84 12.59
N THR A 23 -38.70 15.38 12.57
CA THR A 23 -39.43 14.91 11.38
C THR A 23 -39.98 16.11 10.59
N ALA A 24 -39.76 16.16 9.27
CA ALA A 24 -40.63 16.85 8.31
C ALA A 24 -40.49 16.23 6.92
N ALA A 25 -41.64 16.07 6.25
CA ALA A 25 -41.85 15.25 5.07
C ALA A 25 -41.95 16.07 3.75
N ALA A 26 -41.87 15.32 2.64
CA ALA A 26 -42.69 15.44 1.43
C ALA A 26 -42.19 16.29 0.21
N VAL A 27 -41.92 15.51 -0.86
CA VAL A 27 -42.14 15.68 -2.33
C VAL A 27 -41.65 16.93 -3.07
N LEU A 28 -40.85 16.73 -4.12
CA LEU A 28 -41.24 16.98 -5.51
C LEU A 28 -40.38 16.11 -6.46
N ALA A 29 -41.05 15.23 -7.20
CA ALA A 29 -40.49 14.51 -8.34
C ALA A 29 -40.34 15.50 -9.51
N GLY A 30 -39.11 15.83 -9.87
CA GLY A 30 -38.75 16.56 -11.08
C GLY A 30 -37.93 15.66 -11.99
N CYS A 31 -38.54 15.14 -13.05
CA CYS A 31 -37.82 14.50 -14.15
C CYS A 31 -37.13 15.59 -14.99
N GLU A 32 -35.84 15.81 -14.79
CA GLU A 32 -35.00 16.48 -15.78
C GLU A 32 -34.35 15.42 -16.68
N LYS A 33 -34.82 15.37 -17.93
CA LYS A 33 -34.18 14.66 -19.03
C LYS A 33 -32.82 15.32 -19.30
N SER A 34 -31.73 14.57 -19.20
CA SER A 34 -30.44 14.96 -19.76
C SER A 34 -30.55 15.10 -21.29
N PRO A 35 -29.98 16.14 -21.91
CA PRO A 35 -29.89 16.23 -23.37
C PRO A 35 -28.92 15.16 -23.92
N PRO A 36 -29.06 14.75 -25.19
CA PRO A 36 -28.21 13.74 -25.80
C PRO A 36 -26.78 14.26 -25.99
N ASP A 37 -25.82 13.37 -25.74
CA ASP A 37 -24.37 13.58 -25.86
C ASP A 37 -24.00 14.12 -27.25
N THR A 38 -23.78 15.43 -27.33
CA THR A 38 -23.05 16.03 -28.44
C THR A 38 -21.59 16.10 -28.01
N GLN A 39 -20.81 15.09 -28.38
CA GLN A 39 -19.39 15.06 -28.05
C GLN A 39 -18.67 16.14 -28.86
N ALA A 40 -18.22 17.19 -28.16
CA ALA A 40 -17.39 18.23 -28.74
C ALA A 40 -16.03 17.64 -29.19
N PRO A 41 -15.44 18.15 -30.28
CA PRO A 41 -14.16 17.65 -30.77
C PRO A 41 -13.06 17.78 -29.69
N PRO A 42 -12.15 16.78 -29.58
CA PRO A 42 -11.13 16.75 -28.55
C PRO A 42 -10.22 17.98 -28.67
N GLN A 43 -10.09 18.70 -27.56
CA GLN A 43 -9.24 19.89 -27.47
C GLN A 43 -7.80 19.43 -27.27
N PRO A 44 -6.82 19.97 -28.02
CA PRO A 44 -5.41 19.64 -27.79
C PRO A 44 -5.01 20.04 -26.36
N GLY A 45 -4.75 19.04 -25.51
CA GLY A 45 -4.44 19.19 -24.09
C GLY A 45 -5.48 18.60 -23.11
N SER A 46 -6.60 18.04 -23.57
CA SER A 46 -7.47 17.25 -22.70
C SER A 46 -6.87 15.87 -22.46
N ILE A 47 -6.48 15.57 -21.22
CA ILE A 47 -6.30 14.18 -20.80
C ILE A 47 -7.67 13.49 -20.88
N ASP A 48 -7.79 12.46 -21.70
CA ASP A 48 -9.03 11.71 -21.82
C ASP A 48 -9.40 11.17 -20.43
N ALA A 49 -10.64 11.40 -19.98
CA ALA A 49 -11.11 10.92 -18.68
C ALA A 49 -11.03 9.39 -18.53
N ALA A 50 -10.86 8.67 -19.63
CA ALA A 50 -10.62 7.22 -19.68
C ALA A 50 -9.17 6.81 -19.37
N GLY A 51 -8.20 7.73 -19.46
CA GLY A 51 -6.78 7.50 -19.17
C GLY A 51 -6.21 8.38 -18.06
N ALA A 52 -6.99 9.33 -17.52
CA ALA A 52 -6.59 10.18 -16.41
C ALA A 52 -6.85 9.47 -15.06
N PHE A 53 -5.79 8.99 -14.42
CA PHE A 53 -5.81 8.53 -13.03
C PHE A 53 -6.09 9.72 -12.10
N GLY A 54 -7.37 10.05 -11.90
CA GLY A 54 -7.81 11.11 -11.01
C GLY A 54 -7.85 10.69 -9.53
N LEU A 55 -8.63 11.42 -8.73
CA LEU A 55 -8.94 11.05 -7.33
C LEU A 55 -9.81 9.78 -7.20
N ARG A 56 -10.10 9.09 -8.31
CA ARG A 56 -10.90 7.86 -8.31
C ARG A 56 -9.97 6.65 -8.43
N PRO A 57 -10.26 5.56 -7.71
CA PRO A 57 -9.57 4.30 -7.93
C PRO A 57 -9.66 3.87 -9.40
N ALA A 58 -8.55 3.38 -9.93
CA ALA A 58 -8.43 2.88 -11.29
C ALA A 58 -7.86 1.46 -11.28
N PRO A 59 -8.16 0.64 -12.30
CA PRO A 59 -7.74 -0.76 -12.33
C PRO A 59 -6.22 -0.83 -12.44
N LEU A 60 -5.64 -1.78 -11.70
CA LEU A 60 -4.23 -2.10 -11.66
C LEU A 60 -4.06 -3.61 -11.67
N GLU A 61 -3.24 -4.11 -12.60
CA GLU A 61 -2.90 -5.53 -12.69
C GLU A 61 -1.38 -5.71 -12.63
N PHE A 62 -0.92 -6.67 -11.84
CA PHE A 62 0.49 -7.01 -11.68
C PHE A 62 0.64 -8.42 -11.11
N THR A 63 1.87 -8.93 -11.02
CA THR A 63 2.15 -10.21 -10.35
C THR A 63 2.74 -9.96 -8.97
N LEU A 64 2.20 -10.60 -7.92
CA LEU A 64 2.70 -10.53 -6.56
C LEU A 64 3.08 -11.92 -6.06
N ASP A 65 4.34 -12.13 -5.71
CA ASP A 65 4.85 -13.41 -5.19
C ASP A 65 4.45 -14.61 -6.08
N GLY A 66 4.47 -14.40 -7.41
CA GLY A 66 4.08 -15.39 -8.43
C GLY A 66 2.59 -15.51 -8.72
N LYS A 67 1.73 -14.77 -8.02
CA LYS A 67 0.27 -14.76 -8.21
C LYS A 67 -0.19 -13.51 -8.96
N ALA A 68 -1.04 -13.67 -9.96
CA ALA A 68 -1.69 -12.53 -10.63
C ALA A 68 -2.63 -11.79 -9.67
N ILE A 69 -2.52 -10.47 -9.63
CA ILE A 69 -3.32 -9.55 -8.81
C ILE A 69 -4.02 -8.57 -9.75
N SER A 70 -5.31 -8.35 -9.52
CA SER A 70 -6.12 -7.32 -10.17
C SER A 70 -6.90 -6.58 -9.09
N VAL A 71 -6.67 -5.27 -8.95
CA VAL A 71 -7.17 -4.41 -7.87
C VAL A 71 -7.53 -3.03 -8.40
N GLN A 72 -8.22 -2.23 -7.58
CA GLN A 72 -8.50 -0.82 -7.85
C GLN A 72 -7.69 0.02 -6.87
N ALA A 73 -6.86 0.94 -7.37
CA ALA A 73 -6.01 1.78 -6.53
C ALA A 73 -6.13 3.25 -6.93
N GLU A 74 -6.11 4.17 -5.96
CA GLU A 74 -6.05 5.61 -6.24
C GLU A 74 -4.66 5.99 -6.78
N ALA A 75 -4.59 7.08 -7.54
CA ALA A 75 -3.33 7.56 -8.13
C ALA A 75 -2.24 7.88 -7.09
N ARG A 76 -2.65 8.23 -5.86
CA ARG A 76 -1.74 8.58 -4.75
C ARG A 76 -1.28 7.38 -3.93
N THR A 77 -1.90 6.21 -4.11
CA THR A 77 -1.62 5.04 -3.28
C THR A 77 -0.20 4.55 -3.56
N THR A 78 0.63 4.48 -2.53
CA THR A 78 1.97 3.90 -2.65
C THR A 78 1.88 2.38 -2.75
N LEU A 79 2.87 1.74 -3.35
CA LEU A 79 2.94 0.27 -3.39
C LEU A 79 2.97 -0.31 -1.97
N LEU A 80 3.64 0.35 -1.03
CA LEU A 80 3.64 -0.07 0.37
C LEU A 80 2.24 -0.08 0.99
N GLU A 81 1.48 0.99 0.74
CA GLU A 81 0.11 1.12 1.24
C GLU A 81 -0.80 0.05 0.64
N LEU A 82 -0.77 -0.12 -0.69
CA LEU A 82 -1.53 -1.16 -1.39
C LEU A 82 -1.24 -2.55 -0.81
N LEU A 83 0.05 -2.90 -0.69
CA LEU A 83 0.45 -4.20 -0.17
C LEU A 83 -0.07 -4.45 1.25
N ARG A 84 0.04 -3.45 2.13
CA ARG A 84 -0.26 -3.64 3.56
C ARG A 84 -1.72 -3.49 3.90
N LEU A 85 -2.41 -2.50 3.33
CA LEU A 85 -3.74 -2.12 3.75
C LEU A 85 -4.82 -2.80 2.90
N ASP A 86 -4.59 -2.94 1.60
CA ASP A 86 -5.61 -3.48 0.69
C ASP A 86 -5.41 -4.98 0.43
N LEU A 87 -4.16 -5.44 0.40
CA LEU A 87 -3.81 -6.84 0.11
C LEU A 87 -3.41 -7.66 1.35
N ASP A 88 -3.34 -7.03 2.52
CA ASP A 88 -2.93 -7.66 3.80
C ASP A 88 -1.56 -8.37 3.76
N VAL A 89 -0.68 -7.94 2.85
CA VAL A 89 0.71 -8.41 2.75
C VAL A 89 1.59 -7.60 3.70
N THR A 90 1.59 -8.03 4.96
CA THR A 90 2.20 -7.27 6.06
C THR A 90 3.70 -7.50 6.26
N GLY A 91 4.33 -8.37 5.46
CA GLY A 91 5.77 -8.67 5.51
C GLY A 91 6.65 -7.45 5.23
N THR A 92 6.24 -6.63 4.26
CA THR A 92 6.87 -5.34 3.95
C THR A 92 6.51 -4.30 5.01
N LYS A 93 7.49 -3.60 5.59
CA LYS A 93 7.25 -2.76 6.79
C LYS A 93 7.27 -1.26 6.47
N LEU A 94 6.32 -0.54 7.06
CA LEU A 94 6.33 0.93 7.16
C LEU A 94 7.12 1.34 8.40
N VAL A 95 8.21 2.09 8.20
CA VAL A 95 9.08 2.57 9.30
C VAL A 95 9.40 4.06 9.13
N CYS A 96 10.13 4.43 8.08
CA CYS A 96 10.58 5.82 7.89
C CYS A 96 9.73 6.63 6.90
N ASP A 97 9.04 5.95 5.99
CA ASP A 97 8.23 6.50 4.88
C ASP A 97 8.92 7.56 4.01
N ARG A 98 10.25 7.47 3.88
CA ARG A 98 11.07 8.46 3.15
C ARG A 98 12.23 7.83 2.40
N GLY A 99 12.15 6.53 2.12
CA GLY A 99 13.17 5.76 1.39
C GLY A 99 14.53 5.56 2.09
N SER A 100 14.70 5.99 3.35
CA SER A 100 16.00 5.98 4.02
C SER A 100 16.35 4.67 4.74
N CYS A 101 15.37 3.95 5.29
CA CYS A 101 15.63 2.79 6.16
C CYS A 101 15.65 1.42 5.44
N GLY A 102 15.06 1.31 4.25
CA GLY A 102 14.98 0.04 3.51
C GLY A 102 14.04 -1.04 4.10
N ALA A 103 13.34 -0.81 5.21
CA ALA A 103 12.43 -1.81 5.78
C ALA A 103 11.21 -2.14 4.87
N CYS A 104 10.93 -1.26 3.91
CA CYS A 104 9.87 -1.41 2.92
C CYS A 104 10.34 -2.01 1.59
N MET A 105 11.55 -2.57 1.53
CA MET A 105 12.10 -3.07 0.27
C MET A 105 11.26 -4.23 -0.28
N VAL A 106 10.99 -4.16 -1.57
CA VAL A 106 10.45 -5.25 -2.42
C VAL A 106 11.33 -5.36 -3.65
N MET A 107 11.28 -6.48 -4.37
CA MET A 107 11.86 -6.55 -5.72
C MET A 107 10.76 -6.25 -6.74
N VAL A 108 11.01 -5.32 -7.64
CA VAL A 108 10.20 -5.10 -8.84
C VAL A 108 11.04 -5.53 -10.02
N ASP A 109 10.60 -6.55 -10.75
CA ASP A 109 11.33 -7.19 -11.86
C ASP A 109 12.78 -7.56 -11.50
N GLY A 110 12.97 -8.16 -10.32
CA GLY A 110 14.28 -8.56 -9.79
C GLY A 110 15.15 -7.41 -9.26
N VAL A 111 14.62 -6.18 -9.22
CA VAL A 111 15.35 -5.00 -8.78
C VAL A 111 14.79 -4.51 -7.44
N ALA A 112 15.62 -4.49 -6.39
CA ALA A 112 15.21 -3.95 -5.09
C ALA A 112 14.82 -2.46 -5.18
N ARG A 113 13.68 -2.12 -4.59
CA ARG A 113 13.08 -0.78 -4.56
C ARG A 113 12.39 -0.52 -3.21
N ASN A 114 12.42 0.73 -2.77
CA ASN A 114 11.62 1.18 -1.64
C ASN A 114 10.15 1.30 -2.07
N SER A 115 9.28 0.39 -1.61
CA SER A 115 7.85 0.42 -1.96
C SER A 115 7.11 1.66 -1.44
N CYS A 116 7.60 2.32 -0.39
CA CYS A 116 7.03 3.60 0.07
C CYS A 116 7.24 4.75 -0.92
N MET A 117 8.23 4.65 -1.83
CA MET A 117 8.58 5.68 -2.80
C MET A 117 8.13 5.31 -4.23
N LEU A 118 7.32 4.26 -4.37
CA LEU A 118 6.72 3.83 -5.64
C LEU A 118 5.21 3.99 -5.54
N LEU A 119 4.57 4.50 -6.59
CA LEU A 119 3.12 4.45 -6.68
C LEU A 119 2.68 3.04 -7.07
N ALA A 120 1.51 2.64 -6.61
CA ALA A 120 0.92 1.35 -6.98
C ALA A 120 0.80 1.19 -8.50
N HIS A 121 0.42 2.25 -9.20
CA HIS A 121 0.29 2.25 -10.66
C HIS A 121 1.63 2.17 -11.40
N ASP A 122 2.76 2.47 -10.76
CA ASP A 122 4.09 2.35 -11.38
C ASP A 122 4.51 0.89 -11.62
N VAL A 123 3.83 -0.07 -10.96
CA VAL A 123 4.14 -1.51 -11.09
C VAL A 123 3.12 -2.26 -11.95
N ALA A 124 2.30 -1.55 -12.74
CA ALA A 124 1.38 -2.17 -13.68
C ALA A 124 2.12 -3.11 -14.64
N GLY A 125 1.69 -4.36 -14.71
CA GLY A 125 2.29 -5.43 -15.51
C GLY A 125 3.61 -5.99 -14.98
N ALA A 126 4.18 -5.42 -13.91
CA ALA A 126 5.45 -5.85 -13.35
C ALA A 126 5.31 -7.07 -12.42
N SER A 127 6.43 -7.72 -12.12
CA SER A 127 6.54 -8.75 -11.08
C SER A 127 7.08 -8.16 -9.79
N VAL A 128 6.25 -8.17 -8.75
CA VAL A 128 6.58 -7.73 -7.39
C VAL A 128 6.84 -8.95 -6.52
N THR A 129 8.01 -9.01 -5.89
CA THR A 129 8.37 -10.05 -4.91
C THR A 129 8.59 -9.42 -3.55
N THR A 130 7.88 -9.92 -2.54
CA THR A 130 8.03 -9.57 -1.12
C THR A 130 8.82 -10.64 -0.38
N VAL A 131 9.08 -10.42 0.90
CA VAL A 131 9.78 -11.40 1.74
C VAL A 131 9.06 -12.76 1.79
N ALA A 132 7.72 -12.77 1.67
CA ALA A 132 6.94 -14.00 1.67
C ALA A 132 7.20 -14.83 0.41
N GLY A 133 7.36 -14.17 -0.75
CA GLY A 133 7.69 -14.82 -2.02
C GLY A 133 9.13 -15.35 -2.13
N LEU A 134 9.98 -15.16 -1.12
CA LEU A 134 11.31 -15.77 -1.09
C LEU A 134 11.26 -17.26 -0.72
N ALA A 135 10.25 -17.67 0.05
CA ALA A 135 10.06 -19.06 0.42
C ALA A 135 9.38 -19.83 -0.72
N ALA A 136 9.74 -21.10 -0.90
CA ALA A 136 9.13 -21.97 -1.91
C ALA A 136 8.52 -23.20 -1.24
N ALA A 137 7.26 -23.51 -1.56
CA ALA A 137 6.55 -24.67 -1.00
C ALA A 137 6.55 -24.76 0.54
N GLY A 138 6.59 -23.63 1.23
CA GLY A 138 6.62 -23.55 2.70
C GLY A 138 8.01 -23.68 3.32
N GLU A 139 9.05 -23.91 2.51
CA GLU A 139 10.44 -23.99 2.97
C GLU A 139 11.15 -22.62 2.87
N LEU A 140 11.96 -22.31 3.87
CA LEU A 140 12.79 -21.11 3.87
C LEU A 140 13.78 -21.15 2.71
N SER A 141 13.98 -20.01 2.04
CA SER A 141 15.11 -19.87 1.13
C SER A 141 16.44 -20.09 1.88
N PRO A 142 17.51 -20.50 1.18
CA PRO A 142 18.83 -20.65 1.80
C PRO A 142 19.29 -19.40 2.57
N LEU A 143 18.95 -18.21 2.06
CA LEU A 143 19.27 -16.95 2.72
C LEU A 143 18.44 -16.73 4.00
N GLN A 144 17.14 -17.03 3.98
CA GLN A 144 16.31 -16.98 5.18
C GLN A 144 16.81 -17.95 6.26
N ALA A 145 17.16 -19.17 5.87
CA ALA A 145 17.72 -20.17 6.77
C ALA A 145 19.06 -19.70 7.38
N ALA A 146 19.93 -19.09 6.58
CA ALA A 146 21.18 -18.51 7.07
C ALA A 146 20.95 -17.37 8.07
N PHE A 147 19.97 -16.48 7.82
CA PHE A 147 19.61 -15.42 8.77
C PHE A 147 19.20 -15.98 10.14
N VAL A 148 18.44 -17.08 10.15
CA VAL A 148 18.05 -17.77 11.39
C VAL A 148 19.26 -18.44 12.05
N ALA A 149 20.07 -19.18 11.28
CA ALA A 149 21.22 -19.92 11.79
C ALA A 149 22.30 -19.02 12.42
N HIS A 150 22.39 -17.77 11.98
CA HIS A 150 23.38 -16.80 12.44
C HIS A 150 22.81 -15.68 13.34
N ASP A 151 21.58 -15.82 13.83
CA ASP A 151 20.93 -14.81 14.69
C ASP A 151 20.96 -13.39 14.07
N ALA A 152 20.77 -13.31 12.75
CA ALA A 152 20.87 -12.07 11.99
C ALA A 152 19.61 -11.18 12.11
N LEU A 153 18.79 -11.41 13.15
CA LEU A 153 17.59 -10.64 13.45
C LEU A 153 17.39 -10.58 14.97
N GLN A 154 16.86 -9.45 15.45
CA GLN A 154 16.43 -9.29 16.84
C GLN A 154 14.93 -9.03 16.88
N CYS A 155 14.51 -7.76 16.85
CA CYS A 155 13.09 -7.40 16.80
C CYS A 155 12.38 -7.78 15.48
N GLY A 156 13.14 -8.14 14.44
CA GLY A 156 12.63 -8.62 13.17
C GLY A 156 12.09 -7.56 12.19
N PHE A 157 11.98 -6.29 12.60
CA PHE A 157 11.35 -5.25 11.76
C PHE A 157 12.11 -4.93 10.48
N CYS A 158 13.45 -4.94 10.52
CA CYS A 158 14.29 -4.69 9.35
C CYS A 158 14.51 -5.94 8.48
N THR A 159 14.21 -7.13 9.01
CA THR A 159 14.63 -8.41 8.43
C THR A 159 14.04 -8.63 7.05
N SER A 160 12.79 -8.25 6.81
CA SER A 160 12.18 -8.38 5.48
C SER A 160 12.88 -7.54 4.43
N GLY A 161 13.20 -6.29 4.74
CA GLY A 161 13.93 -5.40 3.84
C GLY A 161 15.37 -5.84 3.59
N MET A 162 16.05 -6.35 4.63
CA MET A 162 17.40 -6.90 4.53
C MET A 162 17.44 -8.14 3.62
N LEU A 163 16.51 -9.08 3.82
CA LEU A 163 16.40 -10.29 3.00
C LEU A 163 16.16 -9.96 1.53
N ILE A 164 15.23 -9.05 1.24
CA ILE A 164 14.97 -8.61 -0.15
C ILE A 164 16.22 -7.99 -0.78
N SER A 165 16.88 -7.08 -0.07
CA SER A 165 18.05 -6.38 -0.59
C SER A 165 19.21 -7.34 -0.84
N ALA A 166 19.46 -8.28 0.09
CA ALA A 166 20.50 -9.28 -0.05
C ALA A 166 20.19 -10.30 -1.15
N THR A 167 18.94 -10.76 -1.29
CA THR A 167 18.52 -11.61 -2.41
C THR A 167 18.75 -10.91 -3.75
N ALA A 168 18.32 -9.65 -3.90
CA ALA A 168 18.53 -8.89 -5.13
C ALA A 168 20.03 -8.71 -5.44
N LEU A 169 20.88 -8.51 -4.43
CA LEU A 169 22.32 -8.45 -4.60
C LEU A 169 22.89 -9.80 -5.09
N LEU A 170 22.50 -10.90 -4.45
CA LEU A 170 22.97 -12.25 -4.79
C LEU A 170 22.56 -12.67 -6.20
N GLN A 171 21.33 -12.31 -6.62
CA GLN A 171 20.85 -12.57 -7.98
C GLN A 171 21.69 -11.84 -9.04
N ARG A 172 22.14 -10.61 -8.76
CA ARG A 172 23.00 -9.85 -9.68
C ARG A 172 24.46 -10.32 -9.70
N LYS A 173 24.93 -10.89 -8.59
CA LYS A 173 26.35 -11.14 -8.33
C LYS A 173 26.65 -12.61 -8.01
N GLN A 174 26.04 -13.57 -8.71
CA GLN A 174 26.36 -14.99 -8.50
C GLN A 174 27.88 -15.23 -8.58
N GLY A 175 28.53 -15.50 -7.44
CA GLY A 175 29.97 -15.72 -7.32
C GLY A 175 30.85 -14.52 -6.90
N ALA A 176 30.28 -13.36 -6.55
CA ALA A 176 31.10 -12.23 -6.09
C ALA A 176 31.61 -12.43 -4.66
N LYS A 177 32.91 -12.16 -4.44
CA LYS A 177 33.51 -12.12 -3.11
C LYS A 177 33.10 -10.83 -2.40
N LEU A 178 32.95 -10.90 -1.08
CA LEU A 178 32.87 -9.70 -0.25
C LEU A 178 34.18 -8.94 -0.40
N GLU A 179 34.12 -7.66 -0.74
CA GLU A 179 35.29 -6.78 -0.66
C GLU A 179 35.73 -6.78 0.80
N ALA A 180 36.91 -7.33 1.09
CA ALA A 180 37.49 -7.28 2.42
C ALA A 180 37.93 -5.84 2.67
N GLY A 181 37.16 -5.11 3.48
CA GLY A 181 37.54 -3.81 4.02
C GLY A 181 38.53 -3.93 5.16
#